data_AF-A0A2E1B2N6-F1
#
_entry.id   AF-A0A2E1B2N6-F1
#
_cell.length_a   1.000
_cell.length_b   1.000
_cell.length_c   1.000
_cell.angle_alpha   90.00
_cell.angle_beta   90.00
_cell.angle_gamma   90.00
#
_symmetry.space_group_name_H-M   'P 1'
#
loop_
_entity.id
_entity.type
_entity.pdbx_description
1 polymer ?
#
loop_
_entity_poly.entity_id
_entity_poly.type
_entity_poly.pdbx_seq_one_letter_code
_entity_poly.pdbx_strand_id
1 'polypeptide(L)'
;MRRYRMRGERVPILLVIAMSRHEAARAMEDQGLDFRRMENMRIVTKAYHLRGWGDGTPFITAFRETWGATAEGRALDDVLSIRTRSHALRPANERDLAPLMRAVREAAE
;
A
#
# COMPACT_ATOMS: atom_id res chain seq x y z
N MET A 1 2.55 26.98 26.00
CA MET A 1 2.68 27.19 24.55
C MET A 1 3.33 25.97 23.90
N ARG A 2 2.57 25.07 23.27
CA ARG A 2 3.13 23.96 22.48
C ARG A 2 3.34 24.46 21.04
N ARG A 3 4.60 24.50 20.60
CA ARG A 3 4.96 24.80 19.20
C ARG A 3 4.40 23.68 18.32
N TYR A 4 3.38 23.99 17.51
CA TYR A 4 3.01 23.14 16.38
C TYR A 4 4.16 23.20 15.37
N ARG A 5 4.98 22.16 15.36
CA ARG A 5 5.94 21.94 14.28
C ARG A 5 5.10 21.65 13.03
N MET A 6 5.05 22.58 12.09
CA MET A 6 4.69 22.30 10.70
C MET A 6 5.59 21.14 10.25
N ARG A 7 5.05 19.91 10.30
CA ARG A 7 5.70 18.74 9.71
C ARG A 7 5.64 19.02 8.22
N GLY A 8 6.78 19.24 7.58
CA GLY A 8 6.84 19.18 6.12
C GLY A 8 6.09 17.94 5.67
N GLU A 9 5.15 18.12 4.76
CA GLU A 9 4.20 17.12 4.28
C GLU A 9 4.96 15.88 3.78
N ARG A 10 5.26 14.96 4.69
CA ARG A 10 5.84 13.68 4.33
C ARG A 10 4.72 12.86 3.74
N VAL A 11 4.85 12.53 2.45
CA VAL A 11 3.97 11.58 1.77
C VAL A 11 3.89 10.32 2.65
N PRO A 12 2.68 9.91 3.08
CA PRO A 12 2.54 8.71 3.91
C PRO A 12 2.97 7.49 3.10
N ILE A 13 3.54 6.49 3.80
CA ILE A 13 3.98 5.25 3.15
C ILE A 13 2.76 4.47 2.68
N LEU A 14 2.75 4.07 1.40
CA LEU A 14 1.78 3.14 0.85
C LEU A 14 2.28 1.69 0.99
N LEU A 15 1.42 0.80 1.49
CA LEU A 15 1.72 -0.63 1.50
C LEU A 15 1.22 -1.30 0.21
N VAL A 16 2.10 -2.08 -0.42
CA VAL A 16 1.73 -2.97 -1.53
C VAL A 16 1.74 -4.39 -0.99
N ILE A 17 0.55 -4.92 -0.70
CA ILE A 17 0.39 -6.21 -0.03
C ILE A 17 0.02 -7.27 -1.07
N ALA A 18 0.84 -8.31 -1.19
CA ALA A 18 0.73 -9.32 -2.25
C ALA A 18 1.40 -10.63 -1.81
N MET A 19 1.02 -11.79 -2.32
CA MET A 19 1.72 -13.04 -1.98
C MET A 19 3.11 -13.15 -2.60
N SER A 20 3.39 -12.38 -3.67
CA SER A 20 4.70 -12.37 -4.33
C SER A 20 5.10 -10.97 -4.80
N ARG A 21 6.39 -10.80 -5.12
CA ARG A 21 6.89 -9.56 -5.74
C ARG A 21 6.31 -9.33 -7.14
N HIS A 22 6.02 -10.39 -7.87
CA HIS A 22 5.41 -10.29 -9.20
C HIS A 22 3.99 -9.72 -9.09
N GLU A 23 3.19 -10.27 -8.18
CA GLU A 23 1.85 -9.75 -7.89
C GLU A 23 1.88 -8.33 -7.33
N ALA A 24 2.87 -7.99 -6.50
CA ALA A 24 3.08 -6.60 -6.08
C ALA A 24 3.37 -5.67 -7.26
N ALA A 25 4.19 -6.10 -8.23
CA ALA A 25 4.45 -5.36 -9.46
C ALA A 25 3.17 -5.13 -10.26
N ARG A 26 2.34 -6.18 -10.41
CA ARG A 26 1.03 -6.08 -11.07
C ARG A 26 0.09 -5.09 -10.36
N ALA A 27 0.00 -5.17 -9.03
CA ALA A 27 -0.79 -4.23 -8.24
C ALA A 27 -0.35 -2.76 -8.46
N MET A 28 0.96 -2.53 -8.54
CA MET A 28 1.51 -1.19 -8.79
C MET A 28 1.25 -0.72 -10.23
N GLU A 29 1.39 -1.62 -11.22
CA GLU A 29 1.09 -1.35 -12.63
C GLU A 29 -0.38 -0.99 -12.85
N ASP A 30 -1.30 -1.78 -12.27
CA ASP A 30 -2.76 -1.59 -12.39
C ASP A 30 -3.21 -0.25 -11.81
N GLN A 31 -2.46 0.30 -10.85
CA GLN A 31 -2.71 1.60 -10.22
C GLN A 31 -1.88 2.74 -10.85
N GLY A 32 -1.09 2.47 -11.90
CA GLY A 32 -0.27 3.48 -12.59
C GLY A 32 0.86 4.06 -11.73
N LEU A 33 1.34 3.32 -10.73
CA LEU A 33 2.34 3.80 -9.77
C LEU A 33 3.73 3.89 -10.41
N ASP A 34 4.48 4.93 -10.05
CA ASP A 34 5.86 5.12 -10.51
C ASP A 34 6.84 4.36 -9.61
N PHE A 35 7.43 3.28 -10.15
CA PHE A 35 8.48 2.51 -9.47
C PHE A 35 9.71 3.34 -9.04
N ARG A 36 9.88 4.57 -9.51
CA ARG A 36 10.94 5.46 -9.01
C ARG A 36 10.61 6.06 -7.63
N ARG A 37 9.34 6.06 -7.22
CA ARG A 37 8.87 6.55 -5.91
C ARG A 37 8.84 5.48 -4.82
N MET A 38 9.64 4.41 -4.98
CA MET A 38 9.69 3.27 -4.05
C MET A 38 10.09 3.65 -2.62
N GLU A 39 10.70 4.80 -2.39
CA GLU A 39 10.98 5.31 -1.03
C GLU A 39 9.70 5.56 -0.20
N ASN A 40 8.57 5.81 -0.87
CA ASN A 40 7.26 6.03 -0.26
C ASN A 40 6.35 4.80 -0.36
N MET A 41 6.88 3.66 -0.78
CA MET A 41 6.13 2.41 -0.94
C MET A 41 6.82 1.27 -0.19
N ARG A 42 6.03 0.36 0.39
CA ARG A 42 6.57 -0.86 1.00
C ARG A 42 5.85 -2.10 0.51
N ILE A 43 6.59 -2.99 -0.13
CA ILE A 43 6.10 -4.31 -0.51
C ILE A 43 6.06 -5.21 0.72
N VAL A 44 4.89 -5.79 0.98
CA VAL A 44 4.66 -6.71 2.10
C VAL A 44 4.12 -8.03 1.55
N THR A 45 4.91 -9.10 1.67
CA THR A 45 4.52 -10.43 1.20
C THR A 45 4.28 -11.46 2.29
N LYS A 46 4.39 -11.06 3.56
CA LYS A 46 4.27 -11.97 4.70
C LYS A 46 3.43 -11.32 5.79
N ALA A 47 2.53 -12.10 6.39
CA ALA A 47 1.56 -11.62 7.36
C ALA A 47 2.23 -10.91 8.57
N TYR A 48 3.33 -11.45 9.09
CA TYR A 48 4.00 -10.87 10.26
C TYR A 48 4.61 -9.48 10.00
N HIS A 49 4.93 -9.14 8.74
CA HIS A 49 5.39 -7.79 8.39
C HIS A 49 4.29 -6.72 8.50
N LEU A 50 3.01 -7.11 8.54
CA LEU A 50 1.89 -6.18 8.76
C LEU A 50 1.81 -5.66 10.20
N ARG A 51 2.49 -6.31 11.16
CA ARG A 51 2.40 -5.96 12.59
C ARG A 51 2.94 -4.57 12.92
N GLY A 52 3.94 -4.09 12.16
CA GLY A 52 4.58 -2.80 12.37
C GLY A 52 3.83 -1.59 11.79
N TRP A 53 2.69 -1.81 11.14
CA TRP A 53 1.92 -0.77 10.47
C TRP A 53 0.61 -0.46 11.22
N GLY A 54 0.22 0.82 11.24
CA GLY A 54 -0.89 1.34 12.03
C GLY A 54 -1.40 2.70 11.54
N ASP A 55 -2.19 3.40 12.37
CA ASP A 55 -2.67 4.77 12.12
C ASP A 55 -3.38 4.98 10.77
N GLY A 56 -4.13 3.98 10.31
CA GLY A 56 -4.82 4.05 9.03
C GLY A 56 -3.86 4.12 7.84
N THR A 57 -2.72 3.43 7.92
CA THR A 57 -1.77 3.33 6.80
C THR A 57 -2.49 2.80 5.55
N PRO A 58 -2.38 3.49 4.40
CA PRO A 58 -3.04 3.07 3.17
C PRO A 58 -2.35 1.83 2.57
N PHE A 59 -3.14 0.95 1.96
CA PHE A 59 -2.64 -0.20 1.22
C PHE A 59 -3.36 -0.44 -0.11
N ILE A 60 -2.67 -1.13 -1.02
CA ILE A 60 -3.23 -1.75 -2.22
C ILE A 60 -2.93 -3.26 -2.23
N THR A 61 -3.75 -4.01 -2.96
CA THR A 61 -3.60 -5.46 -3.20
C THR A 61 -3.91 -5.78 -4.64
N ALA A 62 -3.33 -6.85 -5.18
CA ALA A 62 -3.82 -7.51 -6.39
C ALA A 62 -4.20 -8.96 -6.07
N PHE A 63 -5.05 -9.56 -6.91
CA PHE A 63 -5.43 -10.99 -6.90
C PHE A 63 -5.75 -11.59 -5.53
N ARG A 64 -6.31 -10.80 -4.62
CA ARG A 64 -6.59 -11.19 -3.22
C ARG A 64 -7.52 -12.39 -3.13
N GLU A 65 -8.43 -12.54 -4.08
CA GLU A 65 -9.32 -13.69 -4.24
C GLU A 65 -8.58 -15.03 -4.39
N THR A 66 -7.31 -15.01 -4.81
CA THR A 66 -6.49 -16.21 -4.98
C THR A 66 -5.76 -16.63 -3.70
N TRP A 67 -5.71 -15.78 -2.68
CA TRP A 67 -4.85 -15.98 -1.51
C TRP A 67 -5.29 -17.18 -0.65
N GLY A 68 -6.55 -17.58 -0.73
CA GLY A 68 -7.07 -18.75 -0.04
C GLY A 68 -6.49 -20.10 -0.52
N ALA A 69 -5.77 -20.12 -1.64
CA ALA A 69 -5.20 -21.34 -2.22
C ALA A 69 -3.99 -21.90 -1.43
N THR A 70 -3.35 -21.09 -0.58
CA THR A 70 -2.21 -21.51 0.24
C THR A 70 -2.42 -21.14 1.71
N ALA A 71 -1.72 -21.84 2.61
CA ALA A 71 -1.78 -21.54 4.04
C ALA A 71 -1.21 -20.14 4.34
N GLU A 72 -0.13 -19.78 3.66
CA GLU A 72 0.52 -18.47 3.79
C GLU A 72 -0.36 -17.33 3.28
N GLY A 73 -1.00 -17.52 2.12
CA GLY A 73 -1.93 -16.55 1.55
C GLY A 73 -3.15 -16.33 2.45
N ARG A 74 -3.72 -17.41 2.98
CA ARG A 74 -4.83 -17.32 3.94
C ARG A 74 -4.42 -16.60 5.22
N ALA A 75 -3.25 -16.90 5.77
CA ALA A 75 -2.74 -16.18 6.94
C ALA A 75 -2.50 -14.68 6.66
N LEU A 76 -2.03 -14.33 5.46
CA LEU A 76 -1.88 -12.94 5.04
C LEU A 76 -3.25 -12.24 4.94
N ASP A 77 -4.24 -12.90 4.36
CA ASP A 77 -5.60 -12.40 4.20
C ASP A 77 -6.31 -12.18 5.54
N ASP A 78 -6.18 -13.13 6.46
CA ASP A 78 -6.75 -13.05 7.81
C ASP A 78 -6.17 -11.86 8.58
N VAL A 79 -4.83 -11.70 8.57
CA VAL A 79 -4.18 -10.57 9.25
C VAL A 79 -4.55 -9.24 8.61
N LEU A 80 -4.58 -9.15 7.28
CA LEU A 80 -5.00 -7.93 6.58
C LEU A 80 -6.45 -7.57 6.93
N SER A 81 -7.36 -8.55 6.95
CA SER A 81 -8.75 -8.37 7.32
C SER A 81 -8.92 -7.85 8.74
N ILE A 82 -8.21 -8.44 9.72
CA ILE A 82 -8.23 -8.01 11.11
C ILE A 82 -7.71 -6.57 11.25
N ARG A 83 -6.59 -6.25 10.58
CA ARG A 83 -6.00 -4.89 10.62
C ARG A 83 -6.86 -3.84 9.92
N THR A 84 -7.61 -4.24 8.90
CA THR A 84 -8.56 -3.36 8.21
C THR A 84 -9.78 -3.07 9.10
N ARG A 85 -10.36 -4.10 9.73
CA ARG A 85 -11.52 -3.95 10.64
C ARG A 85 -11.19 -3.13 11.90
N SER A 86 -9.94 -3.17 12.36
CA SER A 86 -9.46 -2.37 13.49
C SER A 86 -8.98 -0.97 13.10
N HIS A 87 -9.15 -0.56 11.83
CA HIS A 87 -8.70 0.73 11.29
C HIS A 87 -7.18 0.98 11.38
N ALA A 88 -6.38 -0.05 11.70
CA ALA A 88 -4.93 0.04 11.67
C ALA A 88 -4.40 0.18 10.24
N LEU A 89 -5.06 -0.49 9.29
CA LEU A 89 -4.82 -0.38 7.86
C LEU A 89 -6.12 0.02 7.16
N ARG A 90 -6.01 0.64 5.98
CA ARG A 90 -7.18 0.93 5.14
C ARG A 90 -6.82 0.83 3.66
N PRO A 91 -7.80 0.52 2.78
CA PRO A 91 -7.59 0.67 1.35
C PRO A 91 -7.14 2.09 1.02
N ALA A 92 -6.18 2.20 0.10
CA ALA A 92 -5.73 3.47 -0.43
C ALA A 92 -6.86 4.15 -1.23
N ASN A 93 -6.93 5.47 -1.13
CA ASN A 93 -7.81 6.30 -1.95
C ASN A 93 -6.99 7.13 -2.95
N GLU A 94 -7.67 7.88 -3.81
CA GLU A 94 -7.03 8.71 -4.85
C GLU A 94 -5.99 9.70 -4.27
N ARG A 95 -6.22 10.24 -3.07
CA ARG A 95 -5.28 11.18 -2.44
C ARG A 95 -4.00 10.51 -1.98
N ASP A 96 -4.07 9.22 -1.62
CA ASP A 96 -2.88 8.42 -1.27
C ASP A 96 -2.09 8.04 -2.53
N LEU A 97 -2.80 7.76 -3.62
CA LEU A 97 -2.21 7.27 -4.86
C LEU A 97 -1.65 8.39 -5.74
N ALA A 98 -2.32 9.54 -5.83
CA ALA A 98 -1.93 10.64 -6.72
C ALA A 98 -0.47 11.10 -6.55
N PRO A 99 0.08 11.23 -5.33
CA PRO A 99 1.50 11.55 -5.13
C PRO A 99 2.46 10.41 -5.50
N LEU A 100 1.98 9.24 -5.89
CA LEU A 100 2.79 8.06 -6.22
C LEU A 100 2.65 7.65 -7.70
N MET A 101 1.61 8.15 -8.37
CA MET A 101 1.38 7.89 -9.78
C MET A 101 2.46 8.53 -10.66
N ARG A 102 2.71 7.89 -11.81
CA ARG A 102 3.55 8.48 -12.86
C ARG A 102 2.91 9.79 -13.31
N ALA A 103 3.70 10.87 -13.37
CA ALA A 103 3.25 12.09 -14.01
C ALA A 103 2.89 11.74 -15.46
N VAL A 104 1.60 11.82 -15.80
CA VAL A 104 1.17 11.82 -17.18
C VAL A 104 1.79 13.08 -17.75
N ARG A 105 2.82 12.94 -18.61
CA ARG A 105 3.16 14.05 -19.50
C ARG A 105 1.89 14.27 -20.31
N GLU A 106 1.17 15.35 -20.04
CA GLU A 106 0.22 15.87 -21.01
C GLU A 106 1.01 16.01 -22.30
N ALA A 107 0.70 15.15 -23.26
CA ALA A 107 1.20 15.29 -24.60
C ALA A 107 0.63 16.61 -25.10
N ALA A 108 1.50 17.62 -25.18
CA ALA A 108 1.23 18.81 -25.93
C ALA A 108 1.10 18.39 -27.40
N GLU A 109 -0.12 18.43 -27.92
CA GLU A 109 -0.45 18.60 -29.34
C GLU A 109 -1.77 19.35 -29.46
#